data_AF-A0A4P9EDE9-F1
#
_entry.id   AF-A0A4P9EDE9-F1
#
_cell.length_a   1.000
_cell.length_b   1.000
_cell.length_c   1.000
_cell.angle_alpha   90.00
_cell.angle_beta   90.00
_cell.angle_gamma   90.00
#
_symmetry.space_group_name_H-M   'P 1'
#
loop_
_entity.id
_entity.type
_entity.pdbx_description
1 polymer ?
#
loop_
_entity_poly.entity_id
_entity_poly.type
_entity_poly.pdbx_seq_one_letter_code
_entity_poly.pdbx_strand_id
1 'polypeptide(L)'
;MPDQKIDNLLNLALDATEEERQKSGNLNTGYDPAGKTWDVIVKYTGREEELSGEGIQAVPLLGNYAVVTFPEREIDSYSDRENVIFMEKPKQLYFEVFQGKTASCIQAVQTGAEGLTGEGILMGIVDSGVDYFHPDFRNEDGSSRILYLWDQGIPGKPPAGYGAGTEYTKEEIDEALALGENQGRRLVPSVDISGHGTAVLGIAAGNGRASGGVNRGVAYESDLLVVKMGIPKENSFPRTTELIQGIDYLMRKALELNRPLVINLSFGNNYGSHEPYN
;
A
#
# COMPACT_ATOMS: atom_id res chain seq x y z
N MET A 1 -7.59 4.58 -34.31
CA MET A 1 -6.78 5.57 -33.57
C MET A 1 -6.70 5.05 -32.15
N PRO A 2 -5.56 5.19 -31.45
CA PRO A 2 -5.49 4.84 -30.03
C PRO A 2 -6.59 5.59 -29.28
N ASP A 3 -7.31 4.88 -28.41
CA ASP A 3 -8.38 5.47 -27.60
C ASP A 3 -7.78 6.51 -26.66
N GLN A 4 -8.37 7.71 -26.66
CA GLN A 4 -7.92 8.83 -25.82
C GLN A 4 -8.17 8.58 -24.33
N LYS A 5 -9.05 7.64 -23.98
CA LYS A 5 -9.29 7.23 -22.59
C LYS A 5 -8.25 6.25 -22.06
N ILE A 6 -7.45 5.64 -22.93
CA ILE A 6 -6.45 4.64 -22.57
C ILE A 6 -5.08 5.31 -22.51
N ASP A 7 -4.38 5.13 -21.38
CA ASP A 7 -3.01 5.61 -21.23
C ASP A 7 -2.07 5.09 -22.33
N ASN A 8 -1.12 5.93 -22.75
CA ASN A 8 -0.20 5.62 -23.84
C ASN A 8 0.65 4.37 -23.57
N LEU A 9 1.02 4.09 -22.32
CA LEU A 9 1.78 2.88 -21.99
C LEU A 9 0.89 1.63 -22.01
N LEU A 10 -0.41 1.77 -21.71
CA LEU A 10 -1.36 0.67 -21.87
C LEU A 10 -1.55 0.36 -23.36
N ASN A 11 -1.81 1.38 -24.19
CA ASN A 11 -1.87 1.22 -25.65
C ASN A 11 -0.60 0.55 -26.20
N LEU A 12 0.58 1.02 -25.79
CA LEU A 12 1.86 0.44 -26.21
C LEU A 12 2.03 -1.03 -25.77
N ALA A 13 1.51 -1.40 -24.59
CA ALA A 13 1.55 -2.78 -24.13
C ALA A 13 0.60 -3.68 -24.92
N LEU A 14 -0.56 -3.18 -25.34
CA LEU A 14 -1.53 -3.95 -26.14
C LEU A 14 -1.05 -4.16 -27.58
N ASP A 15 -0.35 -3.17 -28.15
CA ASP A 15 0.20 -3.25 -29.51
C ASP A 15 1.49 -4.08 -29.59
N ALA A 16 2.24 -4.21 -28.48
CA ALA A 16 3.51 -4.94 -28.46
C ALA A 16 3.32 -6.47 -28.49
N THR A 17 4.22 -7.16 -29.21
CA THR A 17 4.25 -8.62 -29.21
C THR A 17 4.63 -9.17 -27.82
N GLU A 18 4.27 -10.43 -27.54
CA GLU A 18 4.61 -11.07 -26.28
C GLU A 18 6.13 -11.07 -26.01
N GLU A 19 6.95 -11.27 -27.07
CA GLU A 19 8.42 -11.25 -26.96
C GLU A 19 8.96 -9.85 -26.60
N GLU A 20 8.36 -8.80 -27.17
CA GLU A 20 8.70 -7.40 -26.84
C GLU A 20 8.26 -7.02 -25.43
N ARG A 21 7.07 -7.47 -24.99
CA ARG A 21 6.59 -7.27 -23.63
C ARG A 21 7.47 -7.96 -22.60
N GLN A 22 7.93 -9.19 -22.88
CA GLN A 22 8.82 -9.94 -21.99
C GLN A 22 10.22 -9.32 -21.88
N LYS A 23 10.73 -8.71 -22.97
CA LYS A 23 12.02 -8.00 -22.96
C LYS A 23 11.96 -6.65 -22.22
N SER A 24 10.77 -6.11 -21.99
CA SER A 24 10.57 -4.87 -21.25
C SER A 24 10.26 -5.14 -19.78
N GLY A 25 11.00 -4.49 -18.86
CA GLY A 25 10.73 -4.57 -17.43
C GLY A 25 9.35 -4.03 -17.01
N ASN A 26 8.70 -3.24 -17.87
CA ASN A 26 7.50 -2.47 -17.52
C ASN A 26 6.25 -2.79 -18.34
N LEU A 27 6.38 -3.33 -19.56
CA LEU A 27 5.21 -3.54 -20.43
C LEU A 27 4.29 -4.65 -19.90
N ASN A 28 4.81 -5.60 -19.11
CA ASN A 28 4.02 -6.65 -18.47
C ASN A 28 3.51 -6.28 -17.06
N THR A 29 3.79 -5.09 -16.52
CA THR A 29 3.28 -4.70 -15.20
C THR A 29 1.76 -4.55 -15.28
N GLY A 30 1.02 -5.35 -14.51
CA GLY A 30 -0.45 -5.41 -14.56
C GLY A 30 -1.02 -6.64 -15.26
N TYR A 31 -0.20 -7.36 -16.05
CA TYR A 31 -0.67 -8.50 -16.83
C TYR A 31 -0.42 -9.85 -16.13
N ASP A 32 -1.46 -10.66 -16.03
CA ASP A 32 -1.40 -12.07 -15.66
C ASP A 32 -1.46 -12.96 -16.93
N PRO A 33 -0.36 -13.64 -17.30
CA PRO A 33 -0.33 -14.52 -18.47
C PRO A 33 -1.13 -15.82 -18.27
N ALA A 34 -1.39 -16.26 -17.03
CA ALA A 34 -2.15 -17.47 -16.77
C ALA A 34 -3.65 -17.28 -17.09
N GLY A 35 -4.21 -16.17 -16.61
CA GLY A 35 -5.60 -15.76 -16.90
C GLY A 35 -5.78 -14.97 -18.20
N LYS A 36 -4.70 -14.46 -18.81
CA LYS A 36 -4.73 -13.43 -19.87
C LYS A 36 -5.56 -12.21 -19.46
N THR A 37 -5.38 -11.78 -18.21
CA THR A 37 -6.11 -10.68 -17.59
C THR A 37 -5.18 -9.52 -17.26
N TRP A 38 -5.75 -8.33 -17.23
CA TRP A 38 -5.07 -7.09 -16.89
C TRP A 38 -5.70 -6.46 -15.65
N ASP A 39 -4.86 -6.05 -14.70
CA ASP A 39 -5.21 -5.09 -13.66
C ASP A 39 -4.98 -3.68 -14.19
N VAL A 40 -6.02 -2.84 -14.19
CA VAL A 40 -5.97 -1.46 -14.70
C VAL A 40 -6.61 -0.53 -13.68
N ILE A 41 -6.03 0.66 -13.47
CA ILE A 41 -6.62 1.71 -12.65
C ILE A 41 -7.59 2.50 -13.53
N VAL A 42 -8.85 2.56 -13.14
CA VAL A 42 -9.93 3.20 -13.90
C VAL A 42 -10.49 4.38 -13.11
N LYS A 43 -10.62 5.53 -13.75
CA LYS A 43 -11.40 6.67 -13.27
C LYS A 43 -12.79 6.63 -13.90
N TYR A 44 -13.83 6.71 -13.09
CA TYR A 44 -15.20 6.51 -13.56
C TYR A 44 -16.18 7.54 -12.99
N THR A 45 -17.43 7.48 -13.46
CA THR A 45 -18.58 8.18 -12.88
C THR A 45 -19.74 7.21 -12.69
N GLY A 46 -20.77 7.60 -11.95
CA GLY A 46 -21.93 6.74 -11.74
C GLY A 46 -21.71 5.73 -10.62
N ARG A 47 -22.31 4.55 -10.74
CA ARG A 47 -22.43 3.58 -9.65
C ARG A 47 -21.37 2.49 -9.73
N GLU A 48 -20.85 2.08 -8.57
CA GLU A 48 -19.78 1.08 -8.44
C GLU A 48 -20.17 -0.29 -9.03
N GLU A 49 -21.45 -0.67 -8.96
CA GLU A 49 -21.93 -1.96 -9.46
C GLU A 49 -21.82 -2.07 -10.99
N GLU A 50 -21.72 -0.94 -11.70
CA GLU A 50 -21.61 -0.90 -13.16
C GLU A 50 -20.18 -1.16 -13.66
N LEU A 51 -19.21 -1.22 -12.74
CA LEU A 51 -17.80 -1.50 -13.07
C LEU A 51 -17.51 -2.98 -13.22
N SER A 52 -18.27 -3.83 -12.55
CA SER A 52 -18.09 -5.29 -12.58
C SER A 52 -18.95 -5.95 -13.65
N GLY A 53 -18.63 -7.20 -14.01
CA GLY A 53 -19.35 -7.94 -15.06
C GLY A 53 -18.88 -9.38 -15.18
N GLU A 54 -19.38 -10.09 -16.19
CA GLU A 54 -18.95 -11.47 -16.43
C GLU A 54 -17.46 -11.52 -16.78
N GLY A 55 -16.66 -12.12 -15.90
CA GLY A 55 -15.20 -12.17 -16.03
C GLY A 55 -14.49 -10.86 -15.68
N ILE A 56 -15.19 -9.85 -15.19
CA ILE A 56 -14.64 -8.53 -14.83
C ILE A 56 -14.87 -8.28 -13.34
N GLN A 57 -13.79 -8.11 -12.60
CA GLN A 57 -13.81 -7.77 -11.17
C GLN A 57 -13.37 -6.34 -10.97
N ALA A 58 -14.07 -5.58 -10.15
CA ALA A 58 -13.68 -4.23 -9.77
C ALA A 58 -13.54 -4.11 -8.26
N VAL A 59 -12.50 -3.40 -7.83
CA VAL A 59 -12.28 -2.94 -6.46
C VAL A 59 -12.46 -1.41 -6.47
N PRO A 60 -13.65 -0.90 -6.09
CA PRO A 60 -13.90 0.54 -6.02
C PRO A 60 -13.07 1.20 -4.93
N LEU A 61 -12.52 2.37 -5.25
CA LEU A 61 -11.69 3.22 -4.40
C LEU A 61 -12.35 4.59 -4.25
N LEU A 62 -11.99 5.30 -3.17
CA LEU A 62 -12.43 6.67 -2.95
C LEU A 62 -12.04 7.59 -4.12
N GLY A 63 -12.87 8.60 -4.37
CA GLY A 63 -12.63 9.59 -5.44
C GLY A 63 -13.02 9.14 -6.84
N ASN A 64 -13.88 8.11 -6.96
CA ASN A 64 -14.31 7.50 -8.23
C ASN A 64 -13.15 6.89 -9.03
N TYR A 65 -12.24 6.23 -8.32
CA TYR A 65 -11.22 5.36 -8.89
C TYR A 65 -11.58 3.90 -8.62
N ALA A 66 -11.13 2.98 -9.46
CA ALA A 66 -11.25 1.55 -9.20
C ALA A 66 -10.02 0.82 -9.74
N VAL A 67 -9.62 -0.27 -9.10
CA VAL A 67 -8.75 -1.26 -9.74
C VAL A 67 -9.67 -2.29 -10.38
N VAL A 68 -9.61 -2.42 -11.70
CA VAL A 68 -10.45 -3.35 -12.45
C VAL A 68 -9.56 -4.42 -13.06
N THR A 69 -9.92 -5.69 -12.83
CA THR A 69 -9.28 -6.87 -13.42
C THR A 69 -10.19 -7.45 -14.49
N PHE A 70 -9.75 -7.47 -15.75
CA PHE A 70 -10.55 -7.94 -16.89
C PHE A 70 -9.69 -8.65 -17.95
N PRO A 71 -10.28 -9.55 -18.76
CA PRO A 71 -9.57 -10.21 -19.85
C PRO A 71 -9.05 -9.20 -20.87
N GLU A 72 -7.87 -9.45 -21.45
CA GLU A 72 -7.26 -8.55 -22.46
C GLU A 72 -8.22 -8.21 -23.62
N ARG A 73 -9.05 -9.17 -24.04
CA ARG A 73 -10.06 -9.00 -25.10
C ARG A 73 -11.19 -8.02 -24.76
N GLU A 74 -11.40 -7.70 -23.47
CA GLU A 74 -12.46 -6.79 -23.02
C GLU A 74 -11.95 -5.36 -22.83
N ILE A 75 -10.67 -5.07 -23.10
CA ILE A 75 -10.12 -3.74 -22.79
C ILE A 75 -10.78 -2.65 -23.63
N ASP A 76 -10.86 -2.84 -24.94
CA ASP A 76 -11.46 -1.84 -25.84
C ASP A 76 -12.96 -1.66 -25.59
N SER A 77 -13.69 -2.76 -25.37
CA SER A 77 -15.13 -2.71 -25.06
C SER A 77 -15.40 -2.05 -23.71
N TYR A 78 -14.45 -2.12 -22.77
CA TYR A 78 -14.56 -1.50 -21.46
C TYR A 78 -14.28 0.00 -21.51
N SER A 79 -13.31 0.47 -22.31
CA SER A 79 -13.00 1.90 -22.45
C SER A 79 -14.11 2.67 -23.16
N ASP A 80 -14.85 2.02 -24.06
CA ASP A 80 -16.01 2.58 -24.77
C ASP A 80 -17.20 2.91 -23.86
N ARG A 81 -17.24 2.39 -22.62
CA ARG A 81 -18.34 2.67 -21.69
C ARG A 81 -18.42 4.17 -21.36
N GLU A 82 -19.63 4.73 -21.37
CA GLU A 82 -19.85 6.15 -21.08
C GLU A 82 -19.41 6.55 -19.66
N ASN A 83 -19.51 5.62 -18.71
CA ASN A 83 -19.14 5.85 -17.32
C ASN A 83 -17.63 5.78 -17.07
N VAL A 84 -16.82 5.36 -18.04
CA VAL A 84 -15.34 5.33 -17.94
C VAL A 84 -14.75 6.63 -18.48
N ILE A 85 -14.02 7.34 -17.61
CA ILE A 85 -13.33 8.60 -17.94
C ILE A 85 -11.90 8.31 -18.44
N PHE A 86 -11.17 7.44 -17.75
CA PHE A 86 -9.75 7.18 -18.05
C PHE A 86 -9.29 5.84 -17.50
N MET A 87 -8.32 5.20 -18.18
CA MET A 87 -7.76 3.90 -17.84
C MET A 87 -6.22 3.93 -17.89
N GLU A 88 -5.56 3.60 -16.78
CA GLU A 88 -4.11 3.61 -16.63
C GLU A 88 -3.55 2.24 -16.25
N LYS A 89 -2.50 1.80 -16.96
CA LYS A 89 -1.74 0.60 -16.61
C LYS A 89 -0.96 0.81 -15.30
N PRO A 90 -0.91 -0.17 -14.38
CA PRO A 90 -0.08 -0.05 -13.20
C PRO A 90 1.41 0.09 -13.54
N LYS A 91 2.12 0.84 -12.69
CA LYS A 91 3.56 1.08 -12.76
C LYS A 91 4.26 0.38 -11.61
N GLN A 92 5.49 -0.02 -11.82
CA GLN A 92 6.33 -0.62 -10.79
C GLN A 92 6.83 0.47 -9.82
N LEU A 93 6.87 0.17 -8.52
CA LEU A 93 7.39 1.05 -7.47
C LEU A 93 8.74 0.56 -6.97
N TYR A 94 9.57 1.46 -6.43
CA TYR A 94 10.86 1.13 -5.83
C TYR A 94 10.97 1.73 -4.43
N PHE A 95 11.78 1.11 -3.57
CA PHE A 95 12.12 1.65 -2.25
C PHE A 95 13.01 2.88 -2.40
N GLU A 96 12.64 3.99 -1.78
CA GLU A 96 13.45 5.21 -1.73
C GLU A 96 14.34 5.20 -0.48
N VAL A 97 15.48 4.52 -0.55
CA VAL A 97 16.44 4.43 0.57
C VAL A 97 17.42 5.61 0.52
N PHE A 98 17.06 6.74 1.12
CA PHE A 98 18.03 7.82 1.34
C PHE A 98 18.65 7.68 2.75
N GLN A 99 19.98 7.60 2.84
CA GLN A 99 20.71 7.64 4.12
C GLN A 99 20.43 8.98 4.83
N GLY A 100 19.42 9.02 5.71
CA GLY A 100 18.79 10.26 6.16
C GLY A 100 18.61 10.42 7.67
N LYS A 101 19.50 9.84 8.50
CA LYS A 101 19.49 10.16 9.95
C LYS A 101 20.58 11.15 10.37
N THR A 102 21.75 11.15 9.72
CA THR A 102 22.86 12.02 10.13
C THR A 102 22.86 13.39 9.44
N ALA A 103 22.20 13.53 8.29
CA ALA A 103 22.15 14.78 7.53
C ALA A 103 20.92 15.68 7.84
N SER A 104 19.91 15.15 8.53
CA SER A 104 18.55 15.72 8.54
C SER A 104 18.22 16.57 9.78
N CYS A 105 19.16 16.81 10.70
CA CYS A 105 18.95 17.56 11.94
C CYS A 105 17.71 17.13 12.77
N ILE A 106 17.32 15.85 12.73
CA ILE A 106 16.04 15.36 13.27
C ILE A 106 15.92 15.54 14.79
N GLN A 107 17.05 15.61 15.51
CA GLN A 107 17.07 15.84 16.95
C GLN A 107 16.36 17.15 17.34
N ALA A 108 16.42 18.19 16.50
CA ALA A 108 15.78 19.48 16.80
C ALA A 108 14.25 19.44 16.73
N VAL A 109 13.67 18.45 16.01
CA VAL A 109 12.22 18.23 15.92
C VAL A 109 11.73 17.29 17.03
N GLN A 110 12.59 16.40 17.51
CA GLN A 110 12.32 15.50 18.64
C GLN A 110 12.42 16.20 20.00
N THR A 111 13.14 17.33 20.06
CA THR A 111 13.07 18.30 21.16
C THR A 111 11.94 19.32 20.95
N GLY A 112 11.01 19.05 20.02
CA GLY A 112 9.94 19.93 19.56
C GLY A 112 9.15 20.59 20.69
N ALA A 113 8.66 21.80 20.40
CA ALA A 113 7.88 22.67 21.28
C ALA A 113 7.01 21.89 22.28
N GLU A 114 7.12 22.26 23.56
CA GLU A 114 6.51 21.58 24.72
C GLU A 114 5.13 20.95 24.39
N GLY A 115 5.07 19.61 24.36
CA GLY A 115 3.81 18.85 24.36
C GLY A 115 3.32 18.27 23.03
N LEU A 116 4.06 18.33 21.92
CA LEU A 116 3.64 17.71 20.65
C LEU A 116 4.28 16.31 20.44
N THR A 117 3.52 15.26 20.71
CA THR A 117 4.00 13.85 20.70
C THR A 117 3.39 12.97 19.61
N GLY A 118 2.36 13.48 18.92
CA GLY A 118 1.54 12.72 17.99
C GLY A 118 0.38 11.94 18.64
N GLU A 119 0.15 12.11 19.95
CA GLU A 119 -1.00 11.54 20.64
C GLU A 119 -2.32 11.90 19.92
N GLY A 120 -3.22 10.92 19.81
CA GLY A 120 -4.51 11.08 19.11
C GLY A 120 -4.43 11.03 17.57
N ILE A 121 -3.23 11.15 16.99
CA ILE A 121 -3.01 11.05 15.54
C ILE A 121 -2.76 9.60 15.12
N LEU A 122 -3.32 9.19 13.98
CA LEU A 122 -2.99 7.93 13.32
C LEU A 122 -1.79 8.15 12.39
N MET A 123 -0.75 7.33 12.57
CA MET A 123 0.38 7.23 11.65
C MET A 123 0.22 6.01 10.76
N GLY A 124 -0.12 6.24 9.50
CA GLY A 124 -0.27 5.24 8.47
C GLY A 124 1.01 5.04 7.66
N ILE A 125 1.38 3.79 7.37
CA ILE A 125 2.41 3.47 6.37
C ILE A 125 1.88 2.50 5.33
N VAL A 126 2.31 2.68 4.09
CA VAL A 126 2.18 1.68 3.04
C VAL A 126 3.60 1.30 2.61
N ASP A 127 4.08 0.15 3.09
CA ASP A 127 5.49 -0.23 2.95
C ASP A 127 5.75 -1.74 2.83
N SER A 128 6.98 -2.21 3.09
CA SER A 128 7.36 -3.63 3.13
C SER A 128 6.80 -4.37 4.35
N GLY A 129 6.04 -3.66 5.19
CA GLY A 129 5.44 -4.14 6.43
C GLY A 129 6.11 -3.58 7.67
N VAL A 130 5.92 -4.28 8.78
CA VAL A 130 6.53 -3.92 10.07
C VAL A 130 6.89 -5.19 10.83
N ASP A 131 8.01 -5.18 11.55
CA ASP A 131 8.25 -6.13 12.62
C ASP A 131 7.43 -5.74 13.87
N TYR A 132 6.21 -6.26 13.96
CA TYR A 132 5.30 -5.94 15.07
C TYR A 132 5.79 -6.46 16.44
N PHE A 133 6.78 -7.37 16.49
CA PHE A 133 7.43 -7.79 17.73
C PHE A 133 8.42 -6.76 18.29
N HIS A 134 8.84 -5.78 17.48
CA HIS A 134 9.82 -4.80 17.89
C HIS A 134 9.30 -3.93 19.06
N PRO A 135 10.08 -3.73 20.14
CA PRO A 135 9.62 -3.01 21.34
C PRO A 135 9.11 -1.59 21.07
N ASP A 136 9.60 -0.93 20.02
CA ASP A 136 9.24 0.45 19.71
C ASP A 136 7.80 0.64 19.20
N PHE A 137 7.17 -0.44 18.76
CA PHE A 137 5.77 -0.46 18.29
C PHE A 137 4.81 -1.06 19.33
N ARG A 138 5.26 -1.13 20.58
CA ARG A 138 4.50 -1.68 21.71
C ARG A 138 4.33 -0.64 22.80
N ASN A 139 3.17 -0.65 23.44
CA ASN A 139 2.84 0.14 24.62
C ASN A 139 3.65 -0.31 25.85
N GLU A 140 3.52 0.44 26.93
CA GLU A 140 4.22 0.13 28.18
C GLU A 140 3.84 -1.21 28.79
N ASP A 141 2.55 -1.55 28.69
CA ASP A 141 1.98 -2.84 29.11
C ASP A 141 2.36 -4.01 28.20
N GLY A 142 3.09 -3.74 27.11
CA GLY A 142 3.53 -4.74 26.16
C GLY A 142 2.55 -5.05 25.03
N SER A 143 1.35 -4.44 25.03
CA SER A 143 0.40 -4.51 23.92
C SER A 143 0.91 -3.73 22.69
N SER A 144 0.36 -4.02 21.53
CA SER A 144 0.65 -3.38 20.25
C SER A 144 0.14 -1.95 20.20
N ARG A 145 0.91 -1.05 19.58
CA ARG A 145 0.46 0.27 19.11
C ARG A 145 -0.14 0.22 17.70
N ILE A 146 0.01 -0.91 17.01
CA ILE A 146 -0.57 -1.14 15.68
C ILE A 146 -2.03 -1.53 15.87
N LEU A 147 -2.93 -0.67 15.40
CA LEU A 147 -4.37 -0.90 15.46
C LEU A 147 -4.84 -1.88 14.39
N TYR A 148 -4.28 -1.74 13.19
CA TYR A 148 -4.54 -2.64 12.08
C TYR A 148 -3.28 -2.84 11.24
N LEU A 149 -3.08 -4.08 10.81
CA LEU A 149 -2.05 -4.49 9.87
C LEU A 149 -2.71 -5.24 8.72
N TRP A 150 -2.63 -4.71 7.50
CA TRP A 150 -3.03 -5.44 6.31
C TRP A 150 -1.80 -5.92 5.55
N ASP A 151 -1.62 -7.23 5.44
CA ASP A 151 -0.60 -7.84 4.57
C ASP A 151 -1.25 -8.31 3.28
N GLN A 152 -1.03 -7.57 2.20
CA GLN A 152 -1.56 -7.87 0.86
C GLN A 152 -0.97 -9.16 0.27
N GLY A 153 0.18 -9.63 0.77
CA GLY A 153 0.85 -10.84 0.28
C GLY A 153 0.37 -12.13 0.95
N ILE A 154 -0.35 -12.06 2.08
CA ILE A 154 -0.81 -13.24 2.81
C ILE A 154 -2.23 -13.61 2.38
N PRO A 155 -2.44 -14.74 1.70
CA PRO A 155 -3.78 -15.16 1.31
C PRO A 155 -4.60 -15.50 2.56
N GLY A 156 -5.86 -15.03 2.61
CA GLY A 156 -6.73 -15.32 3.73
C GLY A 156 -7.96 -14.42 3.75
N LYS A 157 -7.99 -13.51 4.73
CA LYS A 157 -9.15 -12.68 5.07
C LYS A 157 -8.87 -11.22 4.70
N PRO A 158 -9.08 -10.81 3.43
CA PRO A 158 -8.87 -9.43 3.05
C PRO A 158 -9.86 -8.50 3.77
N PRO A 159 -9.54 -7.22 3.99
CA PRO A 159 -10.51 -6.26 4.48
C PRO A 159 -11.71 -6.16 3.52
N ALA A 160 -12.86 -5.75 4.05
CA ALA A 160 -14.08 -5.64 3.25
C ALA A 160 -13.88 -4.72 2.03
N GLY A 161 -14.25 -5.21 0.85
CA GLY A 161 -14.10 -4.48 -0.41
C GLY A 161 -12.81 -4.78 -1.18
N TYR A 162 -11.83 -5.48 -0.59
CA TYR A 162 -10.57 -5.84 -1.26
C TYR A 162 -10.52 -7.33 -1.63
N GLY A 163 -9.82 -7.64 -2.71
CA GLY A 163 -9.77 -9.01 -3.27
C GLY A 163 -8.65 -9.91 -2.74
N ALA A 164 -7.66 -9.36 -2.02
CA ALA A 164 -6.46 -10.10 -1.62
C ALA A 164 -5.84 -9.63 -0.30
N GLY A 165 -5.01 -10.48 0.28
CA GLY A 165 -4.33 -10.23 1.54
C GLY A 165 -5.10 -10.70 2.78
N THR A 166 -4.53 -10.40 3.95
CA THR A 166 -5.12 -10.68 5.26
C THR A 166 -4.97 -9.47 6.17
N GLU A 167 -6.09 -9.02 6.73
CA GLU A 167 -6.13 -7.99 7.77
C GLU A 167 -5.98 -8.64 9.15
N TYR A 168 -5.13 -8.04 9.98
CA TYR A 168 -4.96 -8.37 11.39
C TYR A 168 -5.31 -7.14 12.24
N THR A 169 -6.12 -7.38 13.25
CA THR A 169 -6.56 -6.41 14.26
C THR A 169 -5.55 -6.29 15.39
N LYS A 170 -5.65 -5.21 16.17
CA LYS A 170 -4.88 -5.05 17.40
C LYS A 170 -4.99 -6.27 18.32
N GLU A 171 -6.20 -6.81 18.46
CA GLU A 171 -6.47 -7.95 19.33
C GLU A 171 -5.70 -9.21 18.88
N GLU A 172 -5.69 -9.50 17.58
CA GLU A 172 -4.93 -10.62 17.01
C GLU A 172 -3.41 -10.41 17.14
N ILE A 173 -2.94 -9.15 17.00
CA ILE A 173 -1.53 -8.82 17.19
C ILE A 173 -1.15 -8.94 18.68
N ASP A 174 -2.00 -8.48 19.60
CA ASP A 174 -1.78 -8.59 21.05
C ASP A 174 -1.74 -10.06 21.48
N GLU A 175 -2.62 -10.90 20.95
CA GLU A 175 -2.58 -12.35 21.16
C GLU A 175 -1.28 -12.96 20.62
N ALA A 176 -0.87 -12.59 19.40
CA ALA A 176 0.39 -13.04 18.83
C ALA A 176 1.60 -12.63 19.69
N LEU A 177 1.62 -11.40 20.20
CA LEU A 177 2.66 -10.89 21.10
C LEU A 177 2.71 -11.69 22.40
N ALA A 178 1.55 -12.03 22.98
CA ALA A 178 1.45 -12.80 24.22
C ALA A 178 1.95 -14.25 24.08
N LEU A 179 1.77 -14.86 22.90
CA LEU A 179 2.26 -16.20 22.59
C LEU A 179 3.78 -16.26 22.37
N GLY A 180 4.44 -15.11 22.21
CA GLY A 180 5.86 -15.00 21.88
C GLY A 180 6.15 -15.31 20.42
N GLU A 181 7.33 -14.91 19.94
CA GLU A 181 7.62 -14.79 18.50
C GLU A 181 7.32 -16.05 17.67
N ASN A 182 7.80 -17.22 18.12
CA ASN A 182 7.63 -18.46 17.36
C ASN A 182 6.18 -18.91 17.18
N GLN A 183 5.32 -18.67 18.18
CA GLN A 183 3.90 -19.05 18.13
C GLN A 183 3.05 -17.91 17.57
N GLY A 184 3.35 -16.67 17.95
CA GLY A 184 2.68 -15.48 17.44
C GLY A 184 2.81 -15.33 15.93
N ARG A 185 3.99 -15.62 15.35
CA ARG A 185 4.16 -15.65 13.88
C ARG A 185 3.39 -16.77 13.17
N ARG A 186 2.78 -17.71 13.90
CA ARG A 186 1.82 -18.67 13.31
C ARG A 186 0.41 -18.09 13.27
N LEU A 187 0.07 -17.21 14.21
CA LEU A 187 -1.22 -16.50 14.27
C LEU A 187 -1.23 -15.30 13.33
N VAL A 188 -0.20 -14.45 13.41
CA VAL A 188 0.03 -13.29 12.55
C VAL A 188 1.34 -13.50 11.77
N PRO A 189 1.32 -14.23 10.64
CA PRO A 189 2.51 -14.56 9.86
C PRO A 189 3.14 -13.40 9.07
N SER A 190 2.64 -12.17 9.24
CA SER A 190 3.25 -10.99 8.62
C SER A 190 4.67 -10.76 9.15
N VAL A 191 5.63 -10.63 8.22
CA VAL A 191 7.03 -10.31 8.50
C VAL A 191 7.49 -9.24 7.51
N ASP A 192 8.16 -8.21 8.01
CA ASP A 192 8.91 -7.26 7.18
C ASP A 192 10.28 -7.84 6.83
N ILE A 193 10.34 -8.56 5.71
CA ILE A 193 11.58 -9.23 5.26
C ILE A 193 12.63 -8.21 4.80
N SER A 194 12.20 -7.06 4.28
CA SER A 194 13.11 -6.01 3.83
C SER A 194 13.68 -5.20 4.99
N GLY A 195 12.93 -5.06 6.08
CA GLY A 195 13.23 -4.16 7.19
C GLY A 195 13.02 -2.66 6.88
N HIS A 196 12.60 -2.33 5.65
CA HIS A 196 12.46 -0.95 5.20
C HIS A 196 11.30 -0.25 5.91
N GLY A 197 10.10 -0.84 5.86
CA GLY A 197 8.92 -0.32 6.54
C GLY A 197 9.10 -0.22 8.05
N THR A 198 9.77 -1.19 8.66
CA THR A 198 10.17 -1.15 10.08
C THR A 198 11.05 0.07 10.38
N ALA A 199 12.07 0.34 9.55
CA ALA A 199 12.96 1.48 9.75
C ALA A 199 12.23 2.83 9.54
N VAL A 200 11.41 2.92 8.49
CA VAL A 200 10.58 4.10 8.17
C VAL A 200 9.62 4.40 9.31
N LEU A 201 8.89 3.39 9.80
CA LEU A 201 7.96 3.54 10.92
C LEU A 201 8.68 3.90 12.21
N GLY A 202 9.88 3.36 12.45
CA GLY A 202 10.72 3.73 13.59
C GLY A 202 11.09 5.21 13.58
N ILE A 203 11.46 5.77 12.43
CA ILE A 203 11.71 7.22 12.26
C ILE A 203 10.44 8.03 12.54
N ALA A 204 9.32 7.62 11.95
CA ALA A 204 8.08 8.37 12.04
C ALA A 204 7.47 8.33 13.45
N ALA A 205 7.37 7.16 14.07
CA ALA A 205 6.53 6.94 15.25
C ALA A 205 7.05 5.91 16.25
N GLY A 206 8.29 5.40 16.12
CA GLY A 206 8.86 4.49 17.13
C GLY A 206 8.96 5.15 18.51
N ASN A 207 8.55 4.49 19.59
CA ASN A 207 8.62 5.12 20.93
C ASN A 207 10.03 5.11 21.56
N GLY A 208 10.99 4.45 20.91
CA GLY A 208 12.38 4.39 21.32
C GLY A 208 12.66 3.49 22.52
N ARG A 209 11.70 2.67 22.98
CA ARG A 209 11.85 1.74 24.11
C ARG A 209 13.07 0.82 23.97
N ALA A 210 13.34 0.30 22.77
CA ALA A 210 14.49 -0.57 22.50
C ALA A 210 15.84 0.13 22.73
N SER A 211 15.86 1.46 22.79
CA SER A 211 17.06 2.29 22.90
C SER A 211 17.09 3.20 24.13
N GLY A 212 16.16 3.01 25.08
CA GLY A 212 16.03 3.91 26.24
C GLY A 212 15.67 5.35 25.85
N GLY A 213 14.98 5.53 24.72
CA GLY A 213 14.56 6.83 24.19
C GLY A 213 15.55 7.52 23.25
N VAL A 214 16.75 6.96 23.03
CA VAL A 214 17.78 7.57 22.16
C VAL A 214 17.34 7.60 20.68
N ASN A 215 16.73 6.53 20.20
CA ASN A 215 16.24 6.37 18.84
C ASN A 215 14.71 6.49 18.77
N ARG A 216 14.14 7.44 19.51
CA ARG A 216 12.72 7.75 19.44
C ARG A 216 12.37 8.33 18.06
N GLY A 217 11.18 8.05 17.56
CA GLY A 217 10.60 8.64 16.37
C GLY A 217 10.01 10.03 16.64
N VAL A 218 9.48 10.67 15.60
CA VAL A 218 8.93 12.03 15.70
C VAL A 218 7.59 12.03 16.45
N ALA A 219 6.63 11.22 16.00
CA ALA A 219 5.28 11.10 16.53
C ALA A 219 5.14 9.84 17.42
N TYR A 220 5.92 9.80 18.49
CA TYR A 220 6.16 8.61 19.29
C TYR A 220 5.00 8.12 20.16
N GLU A 221 3.90 8.89 20.25
CA GLU A 221 2.64 8.50 20.90
C GLU A 221 1.48 8.27 19.91
N SER A 222 1.74 8.32 18.60
CA SER A 222 0.70 8.01 17.60
C SER A 222 0.31 6.53 17.59
N ASP A 223 -0.95 6.25 17.29
CA ASP A 223 -1.38 4.89 16.98
C ASP A 223 -1.06 4.56 15.53
N LEU A 224 -0.78 3.29 15.24
CA LEU A 224 -0.18 2.90 13.96
C LEU A 224 -1.18 2.14 13.11
N LEU A 225 -1.21 2.47 11.82
CA LEU A 225 -1.89 1.69 10.80
C LEU A 225 -0.86 1.25 9.76
N VAL A 226 -0.84 -0.05 9.44
CA VAL A 226 0.21 -0.60 8.59
C VAL A 226 -0.39 -1.35 7.42
N VAL A 227 0.09 -1.04 6.22
CA VAL A 227 -0.13 -1.86 5.02
C VAL A 227 1.22 -2.38 4.55
N LYS A 228 1.34 -3.70 4.49
CA LYS A 228 2.42 -4.37 3.78
C LYS A 228 1.98 -4.64 2.36
N MET A 229 2.68 -4.05 1.40
CA MET A 229 2.36 -4.23 -0.01
C MET A 229 2.68 -5.65 -0.50
N GLY A 230 1.77 -6.18 -1.31
CA GLY A 230 1.92 -7.49 -1.93
C GLY A 230 2.97 -7.43 -3.04
N ILE A 231 3.70 -8.53 -3.23
CA ILE A 231 4.61 -8.69 -4.35
C ILE A 231 3.99 -9.76 -5.29
N PRO A 232 3.44 -9.37 -6.45
CA PRO A 232 2.66 -10.29 -7.29
C PRO A 232 3.50 -11.35 -8.02
N LYS A 233 4.82 -11.17 -8.18
CA LYS A 233 5.73 -12.17 -8.76
C LYS A 233 7.03 -12.29 -7.97
N GLU A 234 7.59 -13.49 -7.87
CA GLU A 234 8.93 -13.72 -7.30
C GLU A 234 9.96 -12.86 -8.04
N ASN A 235 10.78 -12.08 -7.31
CA ASN A 235 11.70 -11.05 -7.84
C ASN A 235 11.06 -9.83 -8.53
N SER A 236 9.79 -9.51 -8.23
CA SER A 236 9.17 -8.23 -8.65
C SER A 236 9.06 -7.23 -7.50
N PHE A 237 8.62 -6.02 -7.82
CA PHE A 237 8.31 -4.99 -6.82
C PHE A 237 6.80 -4.78 -6.75
N PRO A 238 6.28 -4.23 -5.63
CA PRO A 238 4.90 -3.76 -5.55
C PRO A 238 4.53 -2.83 -6.71
N ARG A 239 3.28 -2.90 -7.18
CA ARG A 239 2.77 -2.05 -8.25
C ARG A 239 1.96 -0.91 -7.66
N THR A 240 1.63 0.09 -8.49
CA THR A 240 0.76 1.20 -8.09
C THR A 240 -0.65 0.75 -7.65
N THR A 241 -1.12 -0.42 -8.07
CA THR A 241 -2.40 -1.01 -7.62
C THR A 241 -2.39 -1.39 -6.15
N GLU A 242 -1.29 -1.99 -5.67
CA GLU A 242 -1.12 -2.36 -4.27
C GLU A 242 -1.00 -1.12 -3.39
N LEU A 243 -0.26 -0.11 -3.87
CA LEU A 243 -0.09 1.18 -3.21
C LEU A 243 -1.43 1.93 -3.05
N ILE A 244 -2.19 2.10 -4.13
CA ILE A 244 -3.43 2.90 -4.10
C ILE A 244 -4.51 2.23 -3.24
N GLN A 245 -4.60 0.90 -3.28
CA GLN A 245 -5.48 0.15 -2.38
C GLN A 245 -5.04 0.31 -0.91
N GLY A 246 -3.73 0.30 -0.64
CA GLY A 246 -3.19 0.55 0.70
C GLY A 246 -3.55 1.94 1.23
N ILE A 247 -3.46 2.98 0.40
CA ILE A 247 -3.86 4.34 0.76
C ILE A 247 -5.37 4.40 1.06
N ASP A 248 -6.20 3.87 0.16
CA ASP A 248 -7.65 3.83 0.31
C ASP A 248 -8.06 3.13 1.62
N TYR A 249 -7.45 1.99 1.91
CA TYR A 249 -7.66 1.24 3.14
C TYR A 249 -7.34 2.08 4.39
N LEU A 250 -6.17 2.74 4.43
CA LEU A 250 -5.79 3.58 5.56
C LEU A 250 -6.76 4.75 5.75
N MET A 251 -7.20 5.38 4.66
CA MET A 251 -8.20 6.45 4.71
C MET A 251 -9.53 5.97 5.28
N ARG A 252 -10.02 4.80 4.82
CA ARG A 252 -11.25 4.20 5.34
C ARG A 252 -11.13 3.88 6.84
N LYS A 253 -10.01 3.31 7.29
CA LYS A 253 -9.76 3.08 8.72
C LYS A 253 -9.75 4.37 9.54
N ALA A 254 -9.16 5.44 9.03
CA ALA A 254 -9.19 6.72 9.72
C ALA A 254 -10.61 7.31 9.82
N LEU A 255 -11.44 7.14 8.78
CA LEU A 255 -12.85 7.52 8.82
C LEU A 255 -13.65 6.65 9.79
N GLU A 256 -13.45 5.33 9.79
CA GLU A 256 -14.07 4.38 10.73
C GLU A 256 -13.74 4.73 12.19
N LEU A 257 -12.47 5.06 12.45
CA LEU A 257 -11.98 5.44 13.77
C LEU A 257 -12.30 6.90 14.13
N ASN A 258 -12.77 7.70 13.17
CA ASN A 258 -13.01 9.14 13.30
C ASN A 258 -11.80 9.91 13.87
N ARG A 259 -10.62 9.67 13.29
CA ARG A 259 -9.34 10.23 13.76
C ARG A 259 -8.51 10.82 12.62
N PRO A 260 -7.72 11.88 12.88
CA PRO A 260 -6.81 12.44 11.89
C PRO A 260 -5.71 11.44 11.52
N LEU A 261 -5.38 11.38 10.23
CA LEU A 261 -4.42 10.44 9.66
C LEU A 261 -3.30 11.18 8.92
N VAL A 262 -2.07 10.75 9.15
CA VAL A 262 -0.92 11.05 8.31
C VAL A 262 -0.48 9.75 7.64
N ILE A 263 -0.36 9.74 6.32
CA ILE A 263 0.15 8.58 5.57
C ILE A 263 1.56 8.91 5.08
N ASN A 264 2.53 8.06 5.41
CA ASN A 264 3.85 8.09 4.82
C ASN A 264 3.96 7.05 3.71
N LEU A 265 4.40 7.52 2.53
CA LEU A 265 4.68 6.70 1.36
C LEU A 265 6.17 6.81 1.03
N SER A 266 6.97 5.86 1.52
CA SER A 266 8.41 5.79 1.21
C SER A 266 8.70 4.95 -0.03
N PHE A 267 7.80 5.04 -1.01
CA PHE A 267 7.92 4.45 -2.34
C PHE A 267 7.73 5.54 -3.36
N GLY A 268 8.53 5.44 -4.42
CA GLY A 268 8.41 6.31 -5.57
C GLY A 268 8.63 5.54 -6.85
N ASN A 269 8.21 6.16 -7.95
CA ASN A 269 8.79 5.90 -9.25
C ASN A 269 8.93 7.22 -10.00
N ASN A 270 9.78 7.25 -11.02
CA ASN A 270 10.01 8.43 -11.85
C ASN A 270 9.21 8.37 -13.17
N TYR A 271 8.05 7.70 -13.18
CA TYR A 271 7.30 7.40 -14.40
C TYR A 271 6.02 8.22 -14.54
N GLY A 272 6.03 9.16 -15.50
CA GLY A 272 4.89 10.00 -15.87
C GLY A 272 5.35 11.39 -16.28
N SER A 273 4.45 12.19 -16.86
CA SER A 273 4.71 13.62 -17.03
C SER A 273 4.81 14.28 -15.65
N HIS A 274 5.84 15.11 -15.45
CA HIS A 274 5.96 15.96 -14.25
C HIS A 274 5.19 17.27 -14.38
N GLU A 275 4.50 17.47 -15.51
CA GLU A 275 3.59 18.58 -15.73
C GLU A 275 2.14 18.11 -15.48
N PRO A 276 1.38 18.79 -14.60
CA PRO A 276 0.06 18.35 -14.14
C PRO A 276 -1.08 18.43 -15.18
N TYR A 277 -0.79 18.84 -16.42
CA TYR A 277 -1.79 18.97 -17.48
C TYR A 277 -1.19 18.54 -18.83
N ASN A 278 -1.55 17.35 -19.32
CA ASN A 278 -1.60 17.02 -20.75
C ASN A 278 -2.62 15.90 -20.96
#